data_AF-A0A926QKW2-F1
#
_entry.id   AF-A0A926QKW2-F1
#
_cell.length_a   1.000
_cell.length_b   1.000
_cell.length_c   1.000
_cell.angle_alpha   90.00
_cell.angle_beta   90.00
_cell.angle_gamma   90.00
#
_symmetry.space_group_name_H-M   'P 1'
#
loop_
_entity.id
_entity.type
_entity.pdbx_description
1 polymer ?
#
loop_
_entity_poly.entity_id
_entity_poly.type
_entity_poly.pdbx_seq_one_letter_code
_entity_poly.pdbx_strand_id
1 'polypeptide(L)' 'MLVFEIRKAHQNWVAAQAHFEFALDKDQVDYAIYALEAAEKRFEMLIKQAKQSGISLIDTDRLTEV' A
#
# COMPACT_ATOMS: atom_id res chain seq x y z
N MET A 1 6.23 -5.70 -12.25
CA MET A 1 6.85 -6.75 -11.39
C MET A 1 6.26 -6.66 -9.99
N LEU A 2 6.22 -7.77 -9.22
CA LEU A 2 5.56 -7.81 -7.91
C LEU A 2 6.06 -6.71 -6.94
N VAL A 3 7.37 -6.43 -6.94
CA VAL A 3 7.96 -5.38 -6.09
C VAL A 3 7.45 -3.98 -6.43
N PHE A 4 7.26 -3.68 -7.71
CA PHE A 4 6.64 -2.42 -8.13
C PHE A 4 5.20 -2.31 -7.63
N GLU A 5 4.41 -3.38 -7.72
CA GLU A 5 3.04 -3.41 -7.20
C GLU A 5 2.99 -3.22 -5.68
N ILE A 6 3.96 -3.79 -4.95
CA ILE A 6 4.11 -3.60 -3.51
C ILE A 6 4.40 -2.13 -3.18
N ARG A 7 5.34 -1.50 -3.89
CA ARG A 7 5.64 -0.07 -3.71
C ARG A 7 4.44 0.80 -4.02
N LYS A 8 3.74 0.53 -5.12
CA LYS A 8 2.52 1.24 -5.50
C LYS A 8 1.41 1.08 -4.47
N ALA A 9 1.21 -0.14 -3.96
CA ALA A 9 0.22 -0.39 -2.91
C ALA A 9 0.57 0.35 -1.61
N HIS A 10 1.85 0.41 -1.24
CA HIS A 10 2.31 1.19 -0.10
C HIS A 10 2.06 2.69 -0.29
N GLN A 11 2.40 3.24 -1.46
CA GLN A 11 2.12 4.65 -1.78
C GLN A 11 0.62 4.97 -1.73
N ASN A 12 -0.21 4.06 -2.26
CA ASN A 12 -1.67 4.20 -2.18
C ASN A 12 -2.17 4.15 -0.73
N TRP A 13 -1.59 3.30 0.11
CA TRP A 13 -1.94 3.24 1.53
C TRP A 13 -1.61 4.54 2.25
N VAL A 14 -0.40 5.10 2.03
CA VAL A 14 0.00 6.41 2.57
C VAL A 14 -0.92 7.53 2.04
N ALA A 15 -1.27 7.51 0.76
CA ALA A 15 -2.19 8.49 0.19
C ALA A 15 -3.61 8.39 0.79
N ALA A 16 -4.10 7.18 1.06
CA ALA A 16 -5.38 6.96 1.72
C ALA A 16 -5.38 7.44 3.18
N GLN A 17 -4.26 7.27 3.90
CA GLN A 17 -4.08 7.84 5.24
C GLN A 17 -4.16 9.36 5.21
N ALA A 18 -3.42 10.01 4.30
CA ALA A 18 -3.50 11.46 4.13
C ALA A 18 -4.92 11.90 3.76
N HIS A 19 -5.61 11.16 2.88
CA HIS A 19 -6.99 11.48 2.51
C HIS A 19 -7.95 11.42 3.71
N PHE A 20 -7.78 10.43 4.59
CA PHE A 20 -8.54 10.33 5.84
C PHE A 20 -8.27 11.52 6.77
N GLU A 21 -7.03 11.98 6.88
CA GLU A 21 -6.69 13.15 7.71
C GLU A 21 -7.36 14.45 7.26
N PHE A 22 -7.66 14.59 5.96
CA PHE A 22 -8.31 15.77 5.39
C PHE A 22 -9.83 15.62 5.20
N ALA A 23 -10.42 14.49 5.60
CA ALA A 23 -11.87 14.30 5.49
C ALA A 23 -12.62 15.16 6.50
N LEU A 24 -13.57 15.98 6.02
CA LEU A 24 -14.28 16.97 6.86
C LEU A 24 -15.72 16.56 7.19
N ASP A 25 -16.42 15.96 6.22
CA ASP A 25 -17.80 15.53 6.37
C ASP A 25 -17.89 14.05 6.73
N LYS A 26 -18.97 13.67 7.41
CA LYS A 26 -19.21 12.28 7.82
C LYS A 26 -19.09 11.29 6.65
N ASP A 27 -19.67 11.60 5.50
CA ASP A 27 -19.62 10.70 4.34
C ASP A 27 -18.21 10.59 3.75
N GLN A 28 -17.42 11.67 3.82
CA GLN A 28 -16.02 11.67 3.41
C GLN A 28 -15.16 10.82 4.36
N VAL A 29 -15.43 10.91 5.66
CA VAL A 29 -14.76 10.08 6.69
C VAL A 29 -15.08 8.61 6.47
N ASP A 30 -16.36 8.27 6.28
CA ASP A 30 -16.79 6.89 6.03
C ASP A 30 -16.13 6.34 4.76
N TYR A 31 -16.12 7.11 3.66
CA TYR A 31 -15.39 6.74 2.43
C TYR A 31 -13.90 6.54 2.66
N ALA A 32 -13.25 7.47 3.36
CA ALA A 32 -11.81 7.44 3.60
C ALA A 32 -11.39 6.23 4.45
N ILE A 33 -12.22 5.81 5.43
CA ILE A 33 -12.00 4.58 6.21
C ILE A 33 -12.03 3.36 5.28
N TYR A 34 -13.06 3.23 4.45
CA TYR A 34 -13.16 2.10 3.50
C TYR A 34 -11.97 2.06 2.53
N ALA A 35 -11.57 3.22 2.01
CA ALA A 35 -10.42 3.34 1.10
C ALA A 35 -9.11 2.95 1.81
N LEU A 36 -8.93 3.40 3.05
CA LEU A 36 -7.76 3.08 3.88
C LEU A 36 -7.65 1.59 4.15
N GLU A 37 -8.73 0.95 4.60
CA GLU A 37 -8.77 -0.50 4.85
C GLU A 37 -8.49 -1.31 3.58
N ALA A 38 -9.08 -0.92 2.45
CA ALA A 38 -8.86 -1.59 1.18
C ALA A 38 -7.39 -1.49 0.73
N ALA A 39 -6.77 -0.32 0.89
CA ALA A 39 -5.36 -0.10 0.55
C ALA A 39 -4.41 -0.91 1.44
N GLU A 40 -4.67 -0.95 2.75
CA GLU A 40 -3.92 -1.78 3.71
C GLU A 40 -4.02 -3.26 3.33
N LYS A 41 -5.23 -3.79 3.12
CA LYS A 41 -5.43 -5.20 2.74
C LYS A 41 -4.74 -5.55 1.43
N ARG A 42 -4.80 -4.66 0.43
CA ARG A 42 -4.08 -4.83 -0.84
C ARG A 42 -2.58 -4.96 -0.61
N PHE A 43 -1.99 -4.09 0.21
CA PHE A 43 -0.58 -4.12 0.53
C PHE A 43 -0.20 -5.41 1.27
N GLU A 44 -0.93 -5.78 2.32
CA GLU A 44 -0.71 -7.02 3.08
C GLU A 44 -0.72 -8.27 2.19
N MET A 45 -1.69 -8.36 1.26
CA MET A 45 -1.79 -9.49 0.32
C MET A 45 -0.55 -9.59 -0.57
N LEU A 46 -0.05 -8.46 -1.08
CA LEU A 46 1.14 -8.44 -1.94
C LEU A 46 2.40 -8.79 -1.15
N ILE A 47 2.52 -8.36 0.11
CA ILE A 47 3.62 -8.77 1.00
C ILE A 47 3.57 -10.27 1.25
N LYS A 48 2.39 -10.85 1.51
CA LYS A 48 2.22 -12.30 1.66
C LYS A 48 2.64 -13.04 0.38
N GLN A 49 2.27 -12.53 -0.79
CA GLN A 49 2.66 -13.10 -2.08
C GLN A 49 4.18 -13.07 -2.30
N ALA A 50 4.85 -11.96 -1.94
CA ALA A 50 6.30 -11.87 -2.06
C ALA A 50 7.02 -12.86 -1.15
N LYS A 51 6.56 -13.02 0.11
CA LYS A 51 7.09 -14.01 1.05
C LYS A 51 6.95 -15.44 0.51
N GLN A 52 5.77 -15.78 -0.04
CA GLN A 52 5.53 -17.09 -0.65
C GLN A 52 6.40 -17.34 -1.89
N SER A 53 6.77 -16.27 -2.60
CA SER A 53 7.59 -16.34 -3.81
C SER A 53 9.09 -16.25 -3.52
N GLY A 54 9.50 -16.18 -2.25
CA GLY A 54 10.91 -16.05 -1.86
C GLY A 54 11.56 -14.71 -2.26
N ILE A 55 10.76 -13.68 -2.55
CA ILE A 55 11.27 -12.36 -2.97
C ILE A 55 11.63 -11.56 -1.71
N SER A 56 12.91 -11.23 -1.58
CA SER A 56 13.40 -10.30 -0.57
C SER A 56 13.24 -8.86 -1.06
N LEU A 57 12.41 -8.09 -0.34
CA LEU A 57 12.16 -6.67 -0.64
C LEU A 57 13.39 -5.80 -0.34
N ILE A 58 14.24 -6.23 0.60
CA ILE A 58 15.49 -5.53 0.98
C ILE A 58 16.50 -5.59 -0.17
N ASP A 59 16.60 -6.74 -0.83
CA ASP A 59 17.58 -6.96 -1.90
C ASP A 59 17.14 -6.32 -3.22
N THR A 60 15.83 -6.20 -3.45
CA THR A 60 15.31 -5.58 -4.68
C THR A 60 15.46 -4.06 -4.67
N ASP A 61 15.41 -3.41 -3.50
CA ASP A 61 15.57 -1.96 -3.39
C ASP A 61 16.94 -1.49 -3.91
N ARG A 62 18.00 -2.22 -3.53
CA ARG A 62 19.40 -1.99 -3.93
C ARG A 62 19.67 -2.17 -5.43
N LEU A 63 18.84 -2.92 -6.14
CA LEU A 63 19.00 -3.17 -7.58
C LEU A 63 18.27 -2.14 -8.45
N THR A 64 17.38 -1.34 -7.85
CA THR A 64 16.62 -0.29 -8.56
C THR A 64 17.20 1.11 -8.39
N GLU A 65 18.22 1.27 -7.55
CA GLU A 65 19.04 2.48 -7.45
C GLU A 65 20.20 2.40 -8.47
N VAL A 66 19.88 2.42 -9.77
CA VAL A 66 20.84 2.64 -10.86
C VAL A 66 20.22 3.59 -11.89
#